data_AF-A0A7D9KJW3-F1
#
_entry.id   AF-A0A7D9KJW3-F1
#
_cell.length_a   1.000
_cell.length_b   1.000
_cell.length_c   1.000
_cell.angle_alpha   90.00
_cell.angle_beta   90.00
_cell.angle_gamma   90.00
#
_symmetry.space_group_name_H-M   'P 1'
#
loop_
_entity.id
_entity.type
_entity.pdbx_description
1 polymer ?
#
loop_
_entity_poly.entity_id
_entity_poly.type
_entity_poly.pdbx_seq_one_letter_code
_entity_poly.pdbx_strand_id
1 'polypeptide(L)'
;MSTRTEREKNKKQHDRHTSILMELLREDQNKYCADCRAKGPRWASWNLGIFVCITCAGIHRNLGVHISKVKSVNLDAWTPEQVK
;
A
#
# COMPACT_ATOMS: atom_id res chain seq x y z
N MET A 1 10.40 25.99 -5.69
CA MET A 1 9.09 25.96 -5.02
C MET A 1 8.07 25.39 -5.99
N SER A 2 7.30 24.36 -5.63
CA SER A 2 6.26 23.80 -6.50
C SER A 2 5.04 24.73 -6.59
N THR A 3 4.49 24.87 -7.80
CA THR A 3 3.34 25.75 -8.09
C THR A 3 2.06 25.26 -7.41
N ARG A 4 1.08 26.15 -7.19
CA ARG A 4 -0.23 25.77 -6.63
C ARG A 4 -0.88 24.64 -7.44
N THR A 5 -0.83 24.75 -8.76
CA THR A 5 -1.40 23.79 -9.71
C THR A 5 -0.73 22.41 -9.61
N GLU A 6 0.59 22.34 -9.42
CA GLU A 6 1.30 21.07 -9.20
C GLU A 6 0.87 20.40 -7.89
N ARG A 7 0.71 21.17 -6.81
CA ARG A 7 0.26 20.62 -5.52
C ARG A 7 -1.15 20.04 -5.61
N GLU A 8 -2.05 20.69 -6.32
CA GLU A 8 -3.43 20.20 -6.55
C GLU A 8 -3.43 18.92 -7.38
N LYS A 9 -2.61 18.84 -8.44
CA LYS A 9 -2.43 17.61 -9.24
C LYS A 9 -1.89 16.45 -8.40
N ASN A 10 -0.85 16.70 -7.59
CA ASN A 10 -0.25 15.69 -6.72
C ASN A 10 -1.25 15.16 -5.69
N LYS A 11 -2.05 16.05 -5.08
CA LYS A 11 -3.11 15.65 -4.17
C LYS A 11 -4.15 14.76 -4.86
N LYS A 12 -4.63 15.16 -6.04
CA LYS A 12 -5.61 14.37 -6.81
C LYS A 12 -5.07 12.97 -7.17
N GLN A 13 -3.79 12.87 -7.52
CA GLN A 13 -3.16 11.58 -7.78
C GLN A 13 -3.05 10.72 -6.52
N HIS A 14 -2.65 11.32 -5.40
CA HIS A 14 -2.61 10.63 -4.11
C HIS A 14 -3.99 10.10 -3.70
N ASP A 15 -5.02 10.94 -3.78
CA ASP A 15 -6.40 10.56 -3.44
C ASP A 15 -6.90 9.41 -4.34
N ARG A 16 -6.53 9.42 -5.62
CA ARG A 16 -6.85 8.33 -6.56
C ARG A 16 -6.17 7.02 -6.16
N HIS A 17 -4.88 7.03 -5.88
CA HIS A 17 -4.15 5.81 -5.47
C HIS A 17 -4.71 5.23 -4.18
N THR A 18 -4.97 6.09 -3.18
CA THR A 18 -5.61 5.67 -1.92
C THR A 18 -6.97 5.04 -2.19
N SER A 19 -7.79 5.61 -3.08
CA SER A 19 -9.11 5.05 -3.40
C SER A 19 -9.03 3.65 -3.99
N ILE A 20 -8.09 3.40 -4.92
CA ILE A 20 -7.88 2.07 -5.53
C ILE A 20 -7.45 1.05 -4.48
N LEU A 21 -6.49 1.39 -3.62
CA LEU A 21 -6.03 0.47 -2.58
C LEU A 21 -7.14 0.15 -1.56
N MET A 22 -7.98 1.13 -1.23
CA MET A 22 -9.15 0.90 -0.36
C MET A 22 -10.19 0.00 -1.04
N GLU A 23 -10.36 0.11 -2.35
CA GLU A 23 -11.24 -0.77 -3.11
C GLU A 23 -10.74 -2.22 -3.09
N LEU A 24 -9.45 -2.43 -3.33
CA LEU A 24 -8.83 -3.76 -3.25
C LEU A 24 -9.00 -4.38 -1.86
N LEU A 25 -8.83 -3.61 -0.78
CA LEU A 25 -9.03 -4.09 0.59
C LEU A 25 -10.49 -4.51 0.90
N ARG A 26 -11.47 -4.13 0.08
CA ARG A 26 -12.87 -4.57 0.24
C ARG A 26 -13.11 -5.98 -0.29
N GLU A 27 -12.25 -6.47 -1.18
CA GLU A 27 -12.35 -7.83 -1.71
C GLU A 27 -12.17 -8.86 -0.59
N ASP A 28 -12.93 -9.95 -0.62
CA ASP A 28 -12.96 -10.94 0.46
C ASP A 28 -11.58 -11.55 0.75
N GLN A 29 -10.80 -11.79 -0.31
CA GLN A 29 -9.43 -12.30 -0.23
C GLN A 29 -8.45 -11.34 0.46
N ASN A 30 -8.70 -10.03 0.40
CA ASN A 30 -7.83 -9.00 0.96
C ASN A 30 -8.25 -8.54 2.36
N LYS A 31 -9.35 -9.08 2.90
CA LYS A 31 -9.80 -8.81 4.28
C LYS A 31 -8.88 -9.41 5.35
N TYR A 32 -7.97 -10.28 4.95
CA TYR A 32 -7.07 -11.02 5.84
C TYR A 32 -5.62 -10.86 5.38
N CYS A 33 -4.71 -10.79 6.35
CA CYS A 33 -3.26 -10.81 6.10
C CYS A 33 -2.88 -12.08 5.33
N ALA A 34 -2.10 -11.92 4.26
CA ALA A 34 -1.64 -13.02 3.43
C ALA A 34 -0.85 -14.09 4.21
N ASP A 35 -0.09 -13.69 5.24
CA ASP A 35 0.78 -14.62 5.96
C ASP A 35 0.11 -15.27 7.17
N CYS A 36 -0.54 -14.46 8.01
CA CYS A 36 -1.04 -14.90 9.33
C CYS A 36 -2.56 -14.88 9.47
N ARG A 37 -3.27 -14.49 8.41
CA ARG A 37 -4.75 -14.38 8.38
C ARG A 37 -5.35 -13.45 9.44
N ALA A 38 -4.55 -12.54 10.03
CA ALA A 38 -5.08 -11.47 10.85
C ALA A 38 -6.02 -10.58 10.02
N LYS A 39 -7.16 -10.18 10.60
CA LYS A 39 -8.16 -9.35 9.92
C LYS A 39 -7.66 -7.93 9.67
N GLY A 40 -8.12 -7.33 8.57
CA GLY A 40 -7.90 -5.92 8.25
C GLY A 40 -6.43 -5.56 8.04
N PRO A 41 -5.72 -6.18 7.07
CA PRO A 41 -4.36 -5.76 6.74
C PRO A 41 -4.34 -4.31 6.26
N ARG A 42 -3.35 -3.54 6.69
CA ARG A 42 -3.20 -2.10 6.39
C ARG A 42 -1.83 -1.75 5.79
N TRP A 43 -1.05 -2.77 5.50
CA TRP A 43 0.24 -2.70 4.84
C TRP A 43 0.19 -3.58 3.60
N ALA A 44 1.01 -3.27 2.61
CA ALA A 44 1.11 -4.06 1.40
C ALA A 44 2.57 -4.20 0.98
N SER A 45 2.93 -5.38 0.46
CA SER A 45 4.16 -5.56 -0.30
C SER A 45 3.82 -5.38 -1.78
N TRP A 46 4.19 -4.24 -2.35
CA TRP A 46 3.72 -3.86 -3.68
C TRP A 46 4.44 -4.56 -4.81
N ASN A 47 5.65 -5.07 -4.58
CA ASN A 47 6.33 -5.93 -5.56
C ASN A 47 5.82 -7.37 -5.54
N LEU A 48 5.21 -7.81 -4.43
CA LEU A 48 4.64 -9.15 -4.29
C LEU A 48 3.12 -9.18 -4.52
N GLY A 49 2.45 -8.03 -4.52
CA GLY A 49 1.01 -7.93 -4.74
C GLY A 49 0.16 -8.47 -3.58
N ILE A 50 0.63 -8.34 -2.33
CA ILE A 50 -0.07 -8.88 -1.15
C ILE A 50 -0.33 -7.82 -0.09
N PHE A 51 -1.44 -7.98 0.64
CA PHE A 51 -1.76 -7.22 1.85
C PHE A 51 -1.35 -7.99 3.10
N VAL A 52 -0.68 -7.31 4.03
CA VAL A 52 -0.18 -7.87 5.28
C VAL A 52 -0.55 -7.01 6.49
N CYS A 53 -0.64 -7.63 7.66
CA CYS A 53 -0.81 -6.90 8.92
C CYS A 53 0.50 -6.18 9.31
N ILE A 54 0.43 -5.29 10.31
CA ILE A 54 1.60 -4.53 10.76
C ILE A 54 2.75 -5.42 11.25
N THR A 55 2.44 -6.53 11.91
CA THR A 55 3.45 -7.47 12.42
C THR A 55 4.18 -8.16 11.26
N CYS A 56 3.45 -8.70 10.30
CA CYS A 56 4.02 -9.32 9.10
C CYS A 56 4.76 -8.32 8.22
N ALA A 57 4.26 -7.08 8.12
CA ALA A 57 4.99 -5.98 7.48
C ALA A 57 6.39 -5.75 8.12
N GLY A 58 6.51 -5.88 9.44
CA GLY A 58 7.79 -5.84 10.15
C GLY A 58 8.72 -6.98 9.74
N ILE A 59 8.20 -8.21 9.64
CA ILE A 59 8.96 -9.39 9.18
C ILE A 59 9.45 -9.18 7.75
N HIS A 60 8.57 -8.76 6.84
CA HIS A 60 8.91 -8.48 5.45
C HIS A 60 9.99 -7.40 5.31
N ARG A 61 10.04 -6.41 6.20
CA ARG A 61 11.11 -5.40 6.22
C ARG A 61 12.47 -6.02 6.56
N ASN A 62 12.51 -7.00 7.46
CA ASN A 62 13.75 -7.69 7.83
C ASN A 62 14.31 -8.55 6.68
N LEU A 63 13.47 -8.97 5.73
CA LEU A 63 13.92 -9.64 4.49
C LEU A 63 14.72 -8.70 3.59
N GLY A 64 14.49 -7.38 3.67
CA GLY A 64 15.14 -6.38 2.84
C GLY A 64 14.39 -6.06 1.54
N VAL A 65 14.64 -4.84 1.03
CA VAL A 65 13.89 -4.23 -0.09
C VAL A 65 14.07 -4.91 -1.45
N HIS A 66 15.08 -5.76 -1.58
CA HIS A 66 15.31 -6.57 -2.78
C HIS A 66 14.38 -7.80 -2.83
N ILE A 67 13.85 -8.21 -1.67
CA ILE A 67 12.88 -9.31 -1.54
C ILE A 67 11.46 -8.75 -1.43
N SER A 68 11.20 -7.86 -0.47
CA SER A 68 9.86 -7.33 -0.20
C SER A 68 9.88 -5.83 0.05
N LYS A 69 9.09 -5.10 -0.74
CA LYS A 69 8.96 -3.64 -0.68
C LYS A 69 7.63 -3.28 -0.04
N VAL A 70 7.69 -3.01 1.26
CA VAL A 70 6.51 -2.79 2.10
C VAL A 70 6.17 -1.31 2.20
N LYS A 71 4.89 -0.97 2.02
CA LYS A 71 4.31 0.36 2.25
C LYS A 71 3.00 0.26 3.02
N SER A 72 2.69 1.30 3.80
CA SER A 72 1.38 1.52 4.40
C SER A 72 0.39 1.90 3.31
N VAL A 73 -0.81 1.33 3.38
CA VAL A 73 -1.87 1.63 2.41
C VAL A 73 -2.34 3.09 2.51
N ASN A 74 -2.31 3.70 3.71
CA ASN A 74 -2.84 5.04 3.93
C ASN A 74 -1.81 6.07 4.43
N LEU A 75 -0.67 5.65 4.96
CA LEU A 75 0.34 6.57 5.51
C LEU A 75 1.46 6.90 4.51
N ASP A 76 1.65 6.07 3.49
CA ASP A 76 2.70 6.26 2.49
C ASP A 76 2.14 6.84 1.19
N ALA A 77 2.98 7.61 0.49
CA ALA A 77 2.69 8.05 -0.87
C ALA A 77 2.93 6.90 -1.86
N TRP A 78 1.99 6.69 -2.77
CA TRP A 78 2.02 5.67 -3.80
C TRP A 78 2.25 6.28 -5.18
N THR A 79 3.01 5.61 -6.03
CA THR A 79 3.19 5.98 -7.44
C THR A 79 2.28 5.14 -8.33
N PRO A 80 1.97 5.59 -9.56
CA PRO A 80 1.13 4.84 -10.49
C PRO A 80 1.65 3.42 -10.75
N GLU A 81 2.97 3.23 -10.81
CA GLU A 81 3.60 1.93 -11.07
C GLU A 81 3.41 0.93 -9.92
N GLN A 82 3.15 1.43 -8.70
CA GLN A 82 2.98 0.64 -7.50
C GLN A 82 1.52 0.24 -7.26
N VAL A 83 0.58 0.86 -8.00
CA VAL A 83 -0.88 0.65 -7.88
C VAL A 83 -1.45 0.23 -9.25
N LYS A 84 -0.64 -0.51 -10.02
CA LYS A 84 -1.03 -1.05 -11.33
C LYS A 84 -1.86 -2.31 -11.21
#